data_AF-A0A8B6CQW3-F1
#
_entry.id   AF-A0A8B6CQW3-F1
#
_cell.length_a   1.000
_cell.length_b   1.000
_cell.length_c   1.000
_cell.angle_alpha   90.00
_cell.angle_beta   90.00
_cell.angle_gamma   90.00
#
_symmetry.space_group_name_H-M   'P 1'
#
loop_
_entity.id
_entity.type
_entity.pdbx_description
1 polymer ?
#
loop_
_entity_poly.entity_id
_entity_poly.type
_entity_poly.pdbx_seq_one_letter_code
_entity_poly.pdbx_strand_id
1 'polypeptide(L)'
;MADNITDDDYESLQYQQRLKAALHYTTMKICQQQSSELDVVCTKQLVASISETAWRQCQKFAEDMEMFAKHAKRTTVNADDIKMLTRRSGSLHKYVSGVHEKLNENKQDGKKQKKSKKKAGTSTTVNMETDEESNM
;
A
#
# COMPACT_ATOMS: atom_id res chain seq x y z
N MET A 1 31.82 27.43 13.43
CA MET A 1 30.74 27.37 12.43
C MET A 1 29.61 26.61 13.08
N ALA A 2 28.60 27.32 13.58
CA ALA A 2 27.35 26.67 13.99
C ALA A 2 26.54 26.48 12.71
N ASP A 3 26.21 25.23 12.39
CA ASP A 3 25.26 24.93 11.32
C ASP A 3 23.92 25.59 11.70
N ASN A 4 23.52 26.63 10.97
CA ASN A 4 22.21 27.24 11.10
C ASN A 4 21.19 26.23 10.56
N ILE A 5 20.66 25.38 11.45
CA ILE A 5 19.51 24.52 11.18
C ILE A 5 18.34 25.45 10.84
N THR A 6 17.81 25.30 9.63
CA THR A 6 16.65 26.10 9.18
C THR A 6 15.36 25.50 9.71
N ASP A 7 14.29 26.29 9.79
CA ASP A 7 12.96 25.79 10.18
C ASP A 7 12.49 24.64 9.25
N ASP A 8 12.86 24.69 7.97
CA ASP A 8 12.58 23.64 6.99
C ASP A 8 13.30 22.31 7.33
N ASP A 9 14.53 22.38 7.85
CA ASP A 9 15.27 21.19 8.28
C ASP A 9 14.61 20.52 9.50
N TYR A 10 14.06 21.33 10.39
CA TYR A 10 13.37 20.85 11.59
C TYR A 10 12.05 20.15 11.24
N GLU A 11 11.23 20.74 10.35
CA GLU A 11 10.00 20.13 9.85
C GLU A 11 10.28 18.80 9.12
N SER A 12 11.31 18.78 8.26
CA SER A 12 11.75 17.56 7.57
C SER A 12 12.16 16.46 8.56
N LEU A 13 12.91 16.82 9.60
CA LEU A 13 13.31 15.89 10.65
C LEU A 13 12.10 15.34 11.42
N GLN A 14 11.16 16.20 11.82
CA GLN A 14 9.95 15.76 12.53
C GLN A 14 9.13 14.79 11.67
N TYR A 15 8.93 15.11 10.40
CA TYR A 15 8.21 14.26 9.46
C TYR A 15 8.89 12.89 9.31
N GLN A 16 10.22 12.89 9.16
CA GLN A 16 11.00 11.65 9.09
C GLN A 16 10.85 10.81 10.36
N GLN A 17 10.92 11.42 11.54
CA GLN A 17 10.79 10.71 12.81
C GLN A 17 9.41 10.09 12.97
N ARG A 18 8.35 10.78 12.55
CA ARG A 18 6.98 10.25 12.56
C ARG A 18 6.86 9.00 11.68
N LEU A 19 7.45 9.01 10.48
CA LEU A 19 7.44 7.86 9.58
C LEU A 19 8.26 6.69 10.15
N LYS A 20 9.45 6.96 10.70
CA LYS A 20 10.29 5.95 11.36
C LYS A 20 9.58 5.32 12.56
N ALA A 21 8.87 6.10 13.36
CA ALA A 21 8.10 5.59 14.50
C ALA A 21 6.95 4.67 14.05
N ALA A 22 6.22 5.04 13.00
CA ALA A 22 5.17 4.20 12.42
C ALA A 22 5.74 2.87 11.88
N LEU A 23 6.86 2.93 11.15
CA LEU A 23 7.55 1.73 10.67
C LEU A 23 8.00 0.84 11.83
N HIS A 24 8.62 1.42 12.86
CA HIS A 24 9.09 0.70 14.05
C HIS A 24 7.95 -0.02 14.77
N TYR A 25 6.79 0.62 14.91
CA TYR A 25 5.61 -0.02 15.49
C TYR A 25 5.18 -1.26 14.69
N THR A 26 5.09 -1.16 13.37
CA THR A 26 4.75 -2.30 12.51
C THR A 26 5.81 -3.41 12.59
N THR A 27 7.11 -3.05 12.56
CA THR A 27 8.20 -4.02 12.74
C THR A 27 8.09 -4.74 14.08
N MET A 28 7.83 -4.01 15.16
CA MET A 28 7.63 -4.60 16.48
C MET A 28 6.48 -5.62 16.49
N LYS A 29 5.34 -5.30 15.87
CA LYS A 29 4.21 -6.23 15.76
C LYS A 29 4.56 -7.50 15.00
N ILE A 30 5.29 -7.39 13.89
CA ILE A 30 5.76 -8.55 13.12
C ILE A 30 6.74 -9.38 13.96
N CYS A 31 7.71 -8.74 14.62
CA CYS A 31 8.66 -9.44 15.49
C CYS A 31 7.97 -10.14 16.67
N GLN A 32 6.94 -9.54 17.28
CA GLN A 32 6.16 -10.16 18.36
C GLN A 32 5.45 -11.42 17.88
N GLN A 33 4.84 -11.38 16.69
CA GLN A 33 4.20 -12.55 16.10
C GLN A 33 5.22 -13.68 15.87
N GLN A 34 6.36 -13.36 15.26
CA GLN A 34 7.42 -14.34 14.98
C GLN A 34 8.09 -14.87 16.26
N SER A 35 8.27 -14.02 17.27
CA SER A 35 8.78 -14.38 18.59
C SER A 35 7.90 -15.44 19.27
N SER A 36 6.57 -15.29 19.16
CA SER A 36 5.61 -16.26 19.67
C SER A 36 5.58 -17.56 18.87
N GLU A 37 5.73 -17.51 17.55
CA GLU A 37 5.70 -18.69 16.67
C GLU A 37 6.96 -19.55 16.82
N LEU A 38 8.11 -18.92 17.04
CA LEU A 38 9.41 -19.59 17.11
C LEU A 38 9.86 -19.87 18.56
N ASP A 39 9.11 -19.42 19.56
CA ASP A 39 9.46 -19.46 20.99
C ASP A 39 10.85 -18.84 21.28
N VAL A 40 11.10 -17.68 20.68
CA VAL A 40 12.37 -16.93 20.84
C VAL A 40 12.11 -15.52 21.32
N VAL A 41 13.03 -14.94 22.09
CA VAL A 41 12.89 -13.57 22.59
C VAL A 41 13.45 -12.56 21.57
N CYS A 42 12.60 -11.64 21.10
CA CYS A 42 13.05 -10.47 20.33
C CYS A 42 13.43 -9.32 21.26
N THR A 43 14.71 -8.95 21.31
CA THR A 43 15.18 -7.80 22.09
C THR A 43 14.77 -6.47 21.46
N LYS A 44 14.68 -5.41 22.27
CA LYS A 44 14.35 -4.05 21.79
C LYS A 44 15.36 -3.57 20.74
N GLN A 45 16.64 -3.87 20.96
CA GLN A 45 17.74 -3.53 20.05
C GLN A 45 17.60 -4.27 18.72
N LEU A 46 17.21 -5.55 18.72
CA LEU A 46 16.95 -6.29 17.50
C LEU A 46 15.81 -5.65 16.69
N VAL A 47 14.69 -5.32 17.34
CA VAL A 47 13.56 -4.66 16.67
C VAL A 47 13.98 -3.31 16.09
N ALA A 48 14.75 -2.52 16.84
CA ALA A 48 15.29 -1.24 16.35
C ALA A 48 16.20 -1.42 15.13
N SER A 49 17.10 -2.40 15.16
CA SER A 49 17.99 -2.71 14.04
C SER A 49 17.22 -3.15 12.79
N ILE A 50 16.22 -4.02 12.94
CA ILE A 50 15.36 -4.44 11.82
C ILE A 50 14.58 -3.24 11.26
N SER A 51 14.03 -2.39 12.12
CA SER A 51 13.30 -1.20 11.72
C SER A 51 14.18 -0.21 10.93
N GLU A 52 15.41 0.04 11.38
CA GLU A 52 16.35 0.93 10.68
C GLU A 52 16.83 0.30 9.35
N THR A 53 16.97 -1.03 9.31
CA THR A 53 17.30 -1.77 8.08
C THR A 53 16.17 -1.64 7.05
N ALA A 54 14.93 -1.85 7.49
CA ALA A 54 13.74 -1.69 6.64
C ALA A 54 13.62 -0.25 6.11
N TRP A 55 13.87 0.76 6.97
CA TRP A 55 13.88 2.16 6.56
C TRP A 55 14.85 2.42 5.40
N ARG A 56 16.10 1.97 5.55
CA ARG A 56 17.14 2.10 4.50
C ARG A 56 16.79 1.31 3.25
N GLN A 57 16.15 0.15 3.41
CA GLN A 57 15.72 -0.68 2.29
C GLN A 57 14.60 0.00 1.47
N CYS A 58 13.68 0.72 2.13
CA CYS A 58 12.65 1.49 1.44
C CYS A 58 13.24 2.55 0.51
N GLN A 59 14.31 3.25 0.93
CA GLN A 59 15.00 4.20 0.06
C GLN A 59 15.54 3.50 -1.19
N LYS A 60 16.20 2.35 -1.04
CA LYS A 60 16.73 1.58 -2.18
C LYS A 60 15.64 1.09 -3.11
N PHE A 61 14.53 0.60 -2.57
CA PHE A 61 13.38 0.21 -3.37
C PHE A 61 12.77 1.38 -4.15
N ALA A 62 12.67 2.57 -3.55
CA ALA A 62 12.16 3.75 -4.23
C ALA A 62 13.05 4.16 -5.41
N GLU A 63 14.37 4.25 -5.19
CA GLU A 63 15.38 4.57 -6.23
C GLU A 63 15.33 3.55 -7.38
N ASP A 64 15.31 2.25 -7.06
CA ASP A 64 15.28 1.19 -8.07
C ASP A 64 13.97 1.19 -8.89
N MET A 65 12.81 1.33 -8.24
CA MET A 65 11.52 1.38 -8.95
C MET A 65 11.40 2.59 -9.87
N GLU A 66 11.91 3.76 -9.43
CA GLU A 66 11.97 4.95 -10.29
C GLU A 66 12.83 4.68 -11.52
N MET A 67 14.01 4.09 -11.33
CA MET A 67 14.90 3.72 -12.44
C MET A 67 14.26 2.71 -13.40
N PHE A 68 13.53 1.71 -12.90
CA PHE A 68 12.83 0.74 -13.74
C PHE A 68 11.70 1.38 -14.55
N ALA A 69 10.90 2.24 -13.93
CA ALA A 69 9.85 2.98 -14.63
C ALA A 69 10.46 3.86 -15.74
N LYS A 70 11.53 4.59 -15.42
CA LYS A 70 12.24 5.45 -16.37
C LYS A 70 12.86 4.66 -17.52
N HIS A 71 13.44 3.49 -17.25
CA HIS A 71 13.98 2.60 -18.28
C HIS A 71 12.91 2.17 -19.29
N ALA A 72 11.68 1.95 -18.81
CA ALA A 72 10.52 1.66 -19.65
C ALA A 72 9.82 2.92 -20.22
N LYS A 73 10.47 4.09 -20.16
CA LYS A 73 9.92 5.39 -20.62
C LYS A 73 8.60 5.79 -19.93
N ARG A 74 8.40 5.38 -18.69
CA ARG A 74 7.25 5.73 -17.85
C ARG A 74 7.67 6.66 -16.71
N THR A 75 6.73 7.46 -16.23
CA THR A 75 6.86 8.28 -15.01
C THR A 75 6.07 7.71 -13.83
N THR A 76 5.23 6.71 -14.09
CA THR A 76 4.40 6.04 -13.09
C THR A 76 4.89 4.62 -12.87
N VAL A 77 5.18 4.30 -11.60
CA VAL A 77 5.56 2.96 -11.15
C VAL A 77 4.37 2.01 -11.24
N ASN A 78 4.59 0.80 -11.76
CA ASN A 78 3.58 -0.24 -11.88
C ASN A 78 4.03 -1.57 -11.22
N ALA A 79 3.24 -2.63 -11.37
CA ALA A 79 3.55 -3.92 -10.79
C ALA A 79 4.78 -4.62 -11.40
N ASP A 80 5.14 -4.30 -12.64
CA ASP A 80 6.32 -4.89 -13.30
C ASP A 80 7.61 -4.35 -12.68
N ASP A 81 7.62 -3.06 -12.28
CA ASP A 81 8.76 -2.45 -11.57
C ASP A 81 8.97 -3.13 -10.19
N ILE A 82 7.88 -3.48 -9.50
CA ILE A 82 7.93 -4.23 -8.23
C ILE A 82 8.45 -5.66 -8.46
N LYS A 83 7.97 -6.33 -9.51
CA LYS A 83 8.45 -7.68 -9.90
C LYS A 83 9.95 -7.67 -10.27
N MET A 84 10.44 -6.56 -10.81
CA MET A 84 11.86 -6.38 -11.13
C MET A 84 12.73 -6.29 -9.86
N LEU A 85 12.24 -5.71 -8.76
CA LEU A 85 12.97 -5.71 -7.47
C LEU A 85 13.29 -7.12 -6.99
N THR A 86 12.38 -8.08 -7.22
CA THR A 86 12.52 -9.44 -6.70
C THR A 86 13.29 -10.38 -7.64
N ARG A 87 13.78 -9.89 -8.79
CA ARG A 87 14.37 -10.71 -9.87
C ARG A 87 15.53 -11.61 -9.45
N ARG A 88 16.26 -11.23 -8.39
CA ARG A 88 17.43 -11.99 -7.90
C ARG A 88 17.05 -13.26 -7.13
N SER A 89 15.81 -13.37 -6.67
CA SER A 89 15.31 -14.53 -5.93
C SER A 89 14.08 -15.10 -6.64
N GLY A 90 14.24 -16.28 -7.24
CA GLY A 90 13.16 -16.92 -7.99
C GLY A 90 11.94 -17.26 -7.13
N SER A 91 12.15 -17.67 -5.87
CA SER A 91 11.06 -17.96 -4.93
C SER A 91 10.29 -16.69 -4.54
N LEU A 92 11.01 -15.60 -4.25
CA LEU A 92 10.41 -14.32 -3.90
C LEU A 92 9.64 -13.72 -5.09
N HIS A 93 10.19 -13.79 -6.30
CA HIS A 93 9.53 -13.31 -7.51
C HIS A 93 8.24 -14.07 -7.81
N LYS A 94 8.23 -15.39 -7.65
CA LYS A 94 7.01 -16.20 -7.76
C LYS A 94 5.97 -15.80 -6.72
N TYR A 95 6.38 -15.65 -5.45
CA TYR A 95 5.49 -15.24 -4.37
C TYR A 95 4.83 -13.88 -4.65
N VAL A 96 5.64 -12.85 -4.94
CA VAL A 96 5.14 -11.48 -5.21
C VAL A 96 4.26 -11.44 -6.45
N SER A 97 4.61 -12.19 -7.50
CA SER A 97 3.77 -12.28 -8.71
C SER A 97 2.41 -12.92 -8.41
N GLY A 98 2.38 -14.01 -7.62
CA GLY A 98 1.13 -14.63 -7.19
C GLY A 98 0.28 -13.73 -6.30
N VAL A 99 0.89 -12.91 -5.44
CA VAL A 99 0.16 -11.86 -4.69
C VAL A 99 -0.47 -10.84 -5.63
N HIS A 100 0.25 -10.41 -6.67
CA HIS A 100 -0.27 -9.48 -7.67
C HIS A 100 -1.47 -10.04 -8.45
N GLU A 101 -1.42 -11.32 -8.83
CA GLU A 101 -2.52 -12.02 -9.51
C GLU A 101 -3.78 -12.05 -8.65
N LYS A 102 -3.67 -12.48 -7.38
CA LYS A 102 -4.79 -12.49 -6.42
C LYS A 102 -5.41 -11.10 -6.22
N LEU A 103 -4.59 -10.05 -6.17
CA LEU A 103 -5.08 -8.67 -6.06
C LEU A 103 -5.86 -8.22 -7.30
N ASN A 104 -5.50 -8.73 -8.49
CA ASN A 104 -6.21 -8.41 -9.73
C ASN A 104 -7.53 -9.17 -9.85
N GLU A 105 -7.58 -10.43 -9.40
CA GLU A 105 -8.82 -11.23 -9.34
C GLU A 105 -9.87 -10.56 -8.45
N ASN A 106 -9.49 -10.18 -7.22
CA ASN A 106 -10.37 -9.48 -6.28
C ASN A 106 -10.97 -8.18 -6.86
N LYS A 107 -10.21 -7.46 -7.70
CA LYS A 107 -10.69 -6.24 -8.37
C LYS A 107 -11.72 -6.53 -9.47
N GLN A 108 -11.66 -7.69 -10.11
CA GLN A 108 -12.61 -8.08 -11.15
C GLN A 108 -13.95 -8.51 -10.55
N ASP A 109 -13.93 -9.22 -9.42
CA ASP A 109 -15.15 -9.68 -8.76
C ASP A 109 -15.96 -8.52 -8.13
N GLY A 110 -15.28 -7.52 -7.54
CA GLY A 110 -15.94 -6.30 -7.09
C GLY A 110 -16.58 -5.47 -8.23
N LYS A 111 -16.02 -5.53 -9.45
CA LYS A 111 -16.60 -4.89 -10.64
C LYS A 111 -17.81 -5.65 -11.20
N LYS A 112 -17.81 -6.98 -11.14
CA LYS A 112 -18.96 -7.82 -11.54
C LYS A 112 -20.17 -7.56 -10.62
N GLN A 113 -19.97 -7.43 -9.31
CA GLN A 113 -21.04 -7.07 -8.37
C GLN A 113 -21.60 -5.66 -8.57
N LYS A 114 -20.78 -4.67 -8.99
CA LYS A 114 -21.29 -3.33 -9.35
C LYS A 114 -22.09 -3.30 -10.65
N LYS A 115 -21.79 -4.17 -11.62
CA LYS A 115 -22.55 -4.29 -12.88
C LYS A 115 -23.90 -4.99 -12.69
N SER A 116 -24.03 -5.97 -11.80
CA SER A 116 -25.32 -6.63 -11.53
C SER A 116 -26.32 -5.69 -10.83
N LYS A 117 -25.87 -4.79 -9.93
CA LYS A 117 -26.74 -3.78 -9.29
C LYS A 117 -27.30 -2.73 -10.25
N LYS A 118 -26.63 -2.42 -11.37
CA LYS A 118 -27.14 -1.49 -12.40
C LYS A 118 -28.19 -2.11 -13.34
N LYS A 119 -28.32 -3.44 -13.40
CA LYS A 119 -29.30 -4.13 -14.27
C LYS A 119 -30.68 -4.29 -13.66
N ALA A 120 -30.86 -4.04 -12.36
CA ALA A 120 -32.14 -4.18 -11.66
C ALA A 120 -33.02 -2.91 -11.67
N GLY A 121 -32.56 -1.81 -12.29
CA GLY A 121 -33.23 -0.50 -12.23
C GLY A 121 -33.97 -0.05 -13.49
N THR A 122 -34.30 -0.95 -14.43
CA THR A 122 -34.98 -0.55 -15.68
C THR A 122 -35.99 -1.60 -16.16
N SER A 123 -37.16 -1.61 -15.52
CA SER A 123 -38.48 -1.99 -16.07
C SER A 123 -39.46 -1.79 -14.90
N THR A 124 -40.34 -0.79 -14.89
CA THR A 124 -41.66 -0.88 -15.51
C THR A 124 -42.23 0.53 -15.76
N THR A 125 -42.82 0.68 -16.95
CA THR A 125 -43.53 1.81 -17.52
C THR A 125 -44.91 2.08 -16.89
N VAL A 126 -45.16 3.37 -16.65
CA VAL A 126 -46.42 4.17 -16.61
C VAL A 126 -47.70 3.63 -15.97
N ASN A 127 -48.28 4.44 -15.07
CA ASN A 127 -49.56 5.11 -15.36
C ASN A 127 -49.64 6.47 -14.66
N MET A 128 -50.17 7.42 -15.41
CA MET A 128 -50.37 8.83 -15.10
C MET A 128 -51.86 9.01 -14.87
N GLU A 129 -52.28 9.26 -13.64
CA GLU A 129 -53.60 9.80 -13.31
C GLU A 129 -53.37 11.04 -12.45
N THR A 130 -53.74 12.17 -13.04
CA THR A 130 -53.93 13.46 -12.38
C THR A 130 -55.24 13.41 -11.62
N ASP A 131 -55.26 13.82 -10.36
CA ASP A 131 -56.41 14.46 -9.76
C ASP A 131 -55.95 15.56 -8.81
N GLU A 132 -56.47 16.76 -9.07
CA GLU A 132 -56.39 17.96 -8.26
C GLU A 132 -57.27 17.85 -7.00
N GLU A 133 -57.04 18.78 -6.07
CA GLU A 133 -57.87 19.17 -4.92
C GLU A 133 -57.98 18.22 -3.71
N SER A 134 -57.36 18.63 -2.60
CA SER A 134 -58.07 19.44 -1.60
C SER A 134 -57.22 19.73 -0.36
N ASN A 135 -57.36 20.96 0.09
CA ASN A 135 -56.75 21.61 1.24
C ASN A 135 -57.40 21.16 2.55
N MET A 136 -56.61 20.76 3.56
CA MET A 136 -56.76 21.19 4.97
C MET A 136 -55.51 20.85 5.80
#